data_AF-A0A6P0W393-F1
#
_entry.id   AF-A0A6P0W393-F1
#
_cell.length_a   1.000
_cell.length_b   1.000
_cell.length_c   1.000
_cell.angle_alpha   90.00
_cell.angle_beta   90.00
_cell.angle_gamma   90.00
#
_symmetry.space_group_name_H-M   'P 1'
#
loop_
_entity.id
_entity.type
_entity.pdbx_description
1 polymer ?
#
loop_
_entity_poly.entity_id
_entity_poly.type
_entity_poly.pdbx_seq_one_letter_code
_entity_poly.pdbx_strand_id
1 'polypeptide(L)'
;MAHLTTLMTQGKPQRRQQRKWELVRRLLEKGYHQEDIRKLFRLLDWMMTLPEELQLSFEEQLSRYQQERRMPLLSHMEIRGMQRGIKQGTLQNARESVLEVLTVRFEVVPQEVIEPINEIEDASVLKQLLREAIAISSMVEFQQLLSQI
;
A
#
# COMPACT_ATOMS: atom_id res chain seq x y z
N MET A 1 4.06 -9.03 -31.08
CA MET A 1 4.33 -7.57 -31.14
C MET A 1 4.97 -6.99 -29.87
N ALA A 2 4.64 -7.45 -28.66
CA ALA A 2 5.26 -6.93 -27.42
C ALA A 2 6.79 -7.18 -27.37
N HIS A 3 7.24 -8.42 -27.62
CA HIS A 3 8.66 -8.81 -27.59
C HIS A 3 9.55 -8.00 -28.57
N LEU A 4 9.11 -7.83 -29.82
CA LEU A 4 9.84 -7.02 -30.80
C LEU A 4 9.95 -5.55 -30.40
N THR A 5 8.98 -5.01 -29.66
CA THR A 5 9.00 -3.58 -29.30
C THR A 5 9.90 -3.29 -28.10
N THR A 6 10.06 -4.24 -27.17
CA THR A 6 11.08 -4.15 -26.11
C THR A 6 12.48 -4.07 -26.70
N LEU A 7 12.76 -4.84 -27.76
CA LEU A 7 14.02 -4.79 -28.50
C LEU A 7 14.21 -3.46 -29.27
N MET A 8 13.15 -2.95 -29.92
CA MET A 8 13.21 -1.70 -30.70
C MET A 8 13.27 -0.41 -29.85
N THR A 9 12.98 -0.47 -28.54
CA THR A 9 12.98 0.70 -27.63
C THR A 9 14.09 0.64 -26.58
N GLN A 10 15.15 -0.17 -26.82
CA GLN A 10 16.37 -0.11 -26.02
C GLN A 10 16.92 1.34 -26.02
N GLY A 11 17.11 1.90 -24.83
CA GLY A 11 17.64 3.26 -24.63
C GLY A 11 16.68 4.45 -24.83
N LYS A 12 15.38 4.23 -25.11
CA LYS A 12 14.39 5.34 -25.30
C LYS A 12 13.13 5.15 -24.43
N PRO A 13 13.20 5.49 -23.13
CA PRO A 13 12.14 5.17 -22.17
C PRO A 13 10.80 5.87 -22.47
N GLN A 14 10.81 7.07 -23.06
CA GLN A 14 9.59 7.80 -23.44
C GLN A 14 8.83 7.10 -24.59
N ARG A 15 9.55 6.58 -25.60
CA ARG A 15 8.93 5.79 -26.68
C ARG A 15 8.36 4.48 -26.16
N ARG A 16 9.00 3.88 -25.15
CA ARG A 16 8.50 2.69 -24.47
C ARG A 16 7.19 2.96 -23.72
N GLN A 17 7.09 4.10 -23.03
CA GLN A 17 5.86 4.52 -22.35
C GLN A 17 4.69 4.67 -23.34
N GLN A 18 4.89 5.43 -24.43
CA GLN A 18 3.88 5.60 -25.48
C GLN A 18 3.43 4.25 -26.06
N ARG A 19 4.37 3.34 -26.30
CA ARG A 19 4.03 2.02 -26.81
C ARG A 19 3.26 1.17 -25.79
N LYS A 20 3.70 1.19 -24.52
CA LYS A 20 3.00 0.47 -23.44
C LYS A 20 1.55 0.93 -23.36
N TRP A 21 1.33 2.24 -23.48
CA TRP A 21 0.00 2.84 -23.58
C TRP A 21 -0.83 2.30 -24.75
N GLU A 22 -0.28 2.31 -25.98
CA GLU A 22 -1.00 1.79 -27.15
C GLU A 22 -1.40 0.31 -26.99
N LEU A 23 -0.51 -0.51 -26.42
CA LEU A 23 -0.76 -1.94 -26.22
C LEU A 23 -1.83 -2.18 -25.16
N VAL A 24 -1.77 -1.46 -24.04
CA VAL A 24 -2.76 -1.57 -22.96
C VAL A 24 -4.12 -1.06 -23.41
N ARG A 25 -4.17 0.07 -24.13
CA ARG A 25 -5.43 0.58 -24.68
C ARG A 25 -6.09 -0.43 -25.62
N ARG A 26 -5.35 -1.00 -26.58
CA ARG A 26 -5.86 -2.05 -27.47
C ARG A 26 -6.31 -3.30 -26.73
N LEU A 27 -5.63 -3.66 -25.65
CA LEU A 27 -6.02 -4.78 -24.79
C LEU A 27 -7.38 -4.52 -24.14
N LEU A 28 -7.60 -3.32 -23.59
CA LEU A 28 -8.85 -2.91 -22.96
C LEU A 28 -10.02 -2.78 -23.95
N GLU A 29 -9.74 -2.44 -25.20
CA GLU A 29 -10.76 -2.27 -26.25
C GLU A 29 -11.24 -3.61 -26.87
N LYS A 30 -10.47 -4.69 -26.74
CA LYS A 30 -10.70 -5.94 -27.50
C LYS A 30 -11.79 -6.87 -26.96
N GLY A 31 -12.62 -6.44 -26.02
CA GLY A 31 -13.75 -7.22 -25.52
C GLY A 31 -13.35 -8.52 -24.79
N TYR A 32 -12.10 -8.63 -24.35
CA TYR A 32 -11.62 -9.77 -23.56
C TYR A 32 -12.30 -9.82 -22.19
N HIS A 33 -12.34 -11.01 -21.59
CA HIS A 33 -12.77 -11.15 -20.20
C HIS A 33 -11.81 -10.41 -19.26
N GLN A 34 -12.34 -9.86 -18.16
CA GLN A 34 -11.58 -9.02 -17.22
C GLN A 34 -10.36 -9.75 -16.64
N GLU A 35 -10.44 -11.06 -16.41
CA GLU A 35 -9.31 -11.88 -15.94
C GLU A 35 -8.18 -11.99 -16.97
N ASP A 36 -8.52 -12.16 -18.25
CA ASP A 36 -7.54 -12.24 -19.33
C ASP A 36 -6.87 -10.90 -19.55
N ILE A 37 -7.65 -9.81 -19.47
CA ILE A 37 -7.13 -8.44 -19.46
C ILE A 37 -6.12 -8.27 -18.32
N ARG A 38 -6.43 -8.71 -17.09
CA ARG A 38 -5.50 -8.63 -15.95
C ARG A 38 -4.22 -9.44 -16.19
N LYS A 39 -4.32 -10.68 -16.69
CA LYS A 39 -3.15 -11.53 -16.97
C LYS A 39 -2.25 -10.90 -18.04
N LEU A 40 -2.84 -10.41 -19.12
CA LEU A 40 -2.12 -9.78 -20.23
C LEU A 40 -1.53 -8.42 -19.83
N PHE A 41 -2.24 -7.65 -19.00
CA PHE A 41 -1.72 -6.41 -18.44
C PHE A 41 -0.49 -6.67 -17.57
N ARG A 42 -0.53 -7.65 -16.65
CA ARG A 42 0.62 -8.05 -15.83
C ARG A 42 1.83 -8.46 -16.68
N LEU A 43 1.58 -9.20 -17.76
CA LEU A 43 2.64 -9.58 -18.70
C LEU A 43 3.27 -8.35 -19.37
N LEU A 44 2.46 -7.41 -19.86
CA LEU A 44 2.95 -6.18 -20.48
C LEU A 44 3.73 -5.31 -19.49
N ASP A 45 3.28 -5.22 -18.25
CA ASP A 45 3.92 -4.44 -17.20
C ASP A 45 5.30 -4.99 -16.85
N TRP A 46 5.43 -6.32 -16.67
CA TRP A 46 6.70 -6.99 -16.43
C TRP A 46 7.68 -6.86 -17.62
N MET A 47 7.17 -6.99 -18.85
CA MET A 47 8.01 -6.91 -20.06
C MET A 47 8.46 -5.48 -20.42
N MET A 48 7.71 -4.47 -19.98
CA MET A 48 7.91 -3.07 -20.35
C MET A 48 8.06 -2.19 -19.11
N THR A 49 9.10 -2.48 -18.32
CA THR A 49 9.49 -1.65 -17.17
C THR A 49 9.87 -0.25 -17.63
N LEU A 50 9.36 0.74 -16.91
CA LEU A 50 9.60 2.17 -17.12
C LEU A 50 10.32 2.76 -15.90
N PRO A 51 11.12 3.83 -16.06
CA PRO A 51 11.53 4.67 -14.94
C PRO A 51 10.32 5.23 -14.18
N GLU A 52 10.48 5.46 -12.89
CA GLU A 52 9.41 5.83 -11.95
C GLU A 52 8.54 6.99 -12.46
N GLU A 53 9.15 8.09 -12.91
CA GLU A 53 8.44 9.26 -13.46
C GLU A 53 7.51 8.90 -14.63
N LEU A 54 7.97 8.03 -15.54
CA LEU A 54 7.19 7.62 -16.71
C LEU A 54 6.13 6.57 -16.35
N GLN A 55 6.40 5.74 -15.34
CA GLN A 55 5.42 4.79 -14.81
C GLN A 55 4.26 5.53 -14.15
N LEU A 56 4.54 6.53 -13.32
CA LEU A 56 3.53 7.40 -12.69
C LEU A 56 2.66 8.09 -13.76
N SER A 57 3.30 8.71 -14.76
CA SER A 57 2.58 9.36 -15.86
C SER A 57 1.72 8.37 -16.67
N PHE A 58 2.18 7.13 -16.87
CA PHE A 58 1.39 6.08 -17.51
C PHE A 58 0.18 5.63 -16.65
N GLU A 59 0.37 5.47 -15.35
CA GLU A 59 -0.68 5.08 -14.40
C GLU A 59 -1.78 6.14 -14.29
N GLU A 60 -1.42 7.43 -14.31
CA GLU A 60 -2.39 8.53 -14.36
C GLU A 60 -3.24 8.49 -15.64
N GLN A 61 -2.61 8.30 -16.80
CA GLN A 61 -3.31 8.18 -18.08
C GLN A 61 -4.26 6.98 -18.09
N LEU A 62 -3.80 5.85 -17.57
CA LEU A 62 -4.59 4.63 -17.44
C LEU A 62 -5.77 4.81 -16.49
N SER A 63 -5.56 5.46 -15.35
CA SER A 63 -6.62 5.76 -14.38
C SER A 63 -7.73 6.61 -15.00
N ARG A 64 -7.38 7.71 -15.69
CA ARG A 64 -8.35 8.56 -16.40
C ARG A 64 -9.17 7.76 -17.43
N TYR A 65 -8.50 6.93 -18.23
CA TYR A 65 -9.18 6.10 -19.23
C TYR A 65 -10.12 5.06 -18.61
N GLN A 66 -9.72 4.43 -17.51
CA GLN A 66 -10.58 3.48 -16.78
C GLN A 66 -11.82 4.17 -16.20
N GLN A 67 -11.69 5.40 -15.71
CA GLN A 67 -12.82 6.20 -15.20
C GLN A 67 -13.80 6.56 -16.31
N GLU A 68 -13.31 7.10 -17.44
CA GLU A 68 -14.14 7.46 -18.60
C GLU A 68 -14.93 6.27 -19.14
N ARG A 69 -14.31 5.08 -19.14
CA ARG A 69 -14.90 3.85 -19.68
C ARG A 69 -15.60 2.97 -18.63
N ARG A 70 -15.53 3.33 -17.34
CA ARG A 70 -16.02 2.50 -16.21
C ARG A 70 -15.50 1.05 -16.25
N MET A 71 -14.23 0.85 -16.59
CA MET A 71 -13.60 -0.47 -16.73
C MET A 71 -12.39 -0.62 -15.79
N PRO A 72 -12.59 -0.87 -14.49
CA PRO A 72 -11.49 -0.96 -13.54
C PRO A 72 -10.71 -2.26 -13.71
N LEU A 73 -9.37 -2.18 -13.68
CA LEU A 73 -8.50 -3.37 -13.71
C LEU A 73 -8.54 -4.15 -12.38
N LEU A 74 -8.84 -3.48 -11.27
CA LEU A 74 -9.01 -4.09 -9.95
C LEU A 74 -10.46 -4.00 -9.51
N SER A 75 -10.98 -5.06 -8.93
CA SER A 75 -12.29 -5.07 -8.30
C SER A 75 -12.30 -4.20 -7.04
N HIS A 76 -13.48 -3.71 -6.66
CA HIS A 76 -13.64 -3.00 -5.38
C HIS A 76 -13.25 -3.86 -4.18
N MET A 77 -13.39 -5.19 -4.27
CA MET A 77 -12.99 -6.12 -3.22
C MET A 77 -11.45 -6.18 -3.10
N GLU A 78 -10.72 -6.22 -4.21
CA GLU A 78 -9.25 -6.17 -4.22
C GLU A 78 -8.73 -4.83 -3.66
N ILE A 79 -9.33 -3.71 -4.08
CA ILE A 79 -8.98 -2.37 -3.56
C ILE A 79 -9.23 -2.31 -2.05
N ARG A 80 -10.41 -2.75 -1.59
CA ARG A 80 -10.75 -2.80 -0.17
C ARG A 80 -9.79 -3.72 0.61
N GLY A 81 -9.40 -4.85 0.01
CA GLY A 81 -8.42 -5.77 0.59
C GLY A 81 -7.06 -5.09 0.81
N MET A 82 -6.54 -4.38 -0.19
CA MET A 82 -5.29 -3.62 -0.05
C MET A 82 -5.40 -2.52 1.02
N GLN A 83 -6.49 -1.75 1.03
CA GLN A 83 -6.71 -0.71 2.04
C GLN A 83 -6.78 -1.29 3.45
N ARG A 84 -7.47 -2.43 3.64
CA ARG A 84 -7.51 -3.16 4.92
C ARG A 84 -6.12 -3.63 5.33
N GLY A 85 -5.34 -4.20 4.41
CA GLY A 85 -3.97 -4.63 4.67
C GLY A 85 -3.07 -3.47 5.12
N ILE A 86 -3.15 -2.32 4.45
CA ILE A 86 -2.40 -1.11 4.85
C ILE A 86 -2.84 -0.64 6.24
N LYS A 87 -4.15 -0.58 6.51
CA LYS A 87 -4.67 -0.19 7.82
C LYS A 87 -4.19 -1.15 8.92
N GLN A 88 -4.28 -2.46 8.69
CA GLN A 88 -3.84 -3.49 9.62
C GLN A 88 -2.34 -3.41 9.89
N GLY A 89 -1.51 -3.30 8.84
CA GLY A 89 -0.06 -3.15 9.01
C GLY A 89 0.32 -1.87 9.76
N THR A 90 -0.39 -0.77 9.52
CA THR A 90 -0.17 0.50 10.23
C THR A 90 -0.52 0.36 11.72
N LEU A 91 -1.64 -0.29 12.05
CA LEU A 91 -2.04 -0.52 13.44
C LEU A 91 -1.08 -1.46 14.15
N GLN A 92 -0.71 -2.58 13.51
CA GLN A 92 0.20 -3.56 14.08
C GLN A 92 1.56 -2.93 14.41
N ASN A 93 2.15 -2.20 13.45
CA ASN A 93 3.42 -1.51 13.66
C ASN A 93 3.34 -0.46 14.78
N ALA A 94 2.23 0.29 14.87
CA ALA A 94 2.04 1.27 15.93
C ALA A 94 1.95 0.63 17.32
N ARG A 95 1.27 -0.52 17.46
CA ARG A 95 1.21 -1.30 18.71
C ARG A 95 2.58 -1.84 19.09
N GLU A 96 3.26 -2.49 18.15
CA GLU A 96 4.60 -3.02 18.34
C GLU A 96 5.58 -1.92 18.79
N SER A 97 5.53 -0.75 18.16
CA SER A 97 6.37 0.40 18.53
C SER A 97 6.15 0.85 19.97
N VAL A 98 4.89 0.95 20.43
CA VAL A 98 4.58 1.33 21.82
C VAL A 98 5.13 0.28 22.79
N LEU A 99 4.86 -1.00 22.53
CA LEU A 99 5.29 -2.10 23.38
C LEU A 99 6.82 -2.24 23.41
N GLU A 100 7.50 -2.04 22.29
CA GLU A 100 8.96 -2.06 22.19
C GLU A 100 9.58 -0.96 23.06
N VAL A 101 9.08 0.28 22.98
CA VAL A 101 9.56 1.37 23.83
C VAL A 101 9.33 1.08 25.31
N LEU A 102 8.14 0.60 25.68
CA LEU A 102 7.84 0.24 27.06
C LEU A 102 8.76 -0.88 27.56
N THR A 103 9.04 -1.88 26.73
CA THR A 103 9.95 -2.99 27.04
C THR A 103 11.38 -2.49 27.24
N VAL A 104 11.87 -1.62 26.35
CA VAL A 104 13.23 -1.03 26.47
C VAL A 104 13.37 -0.18 27.73
N ARG A 105 12.34 0.58 28.11
CA ARG A 105 12.42 1.52 29.24
C ARG A 105 12.16 0.87 30.59
N PHE A 106 11.29 -0.12 30.65
CA PHE A 106 10.77 -0.66 31.91
C PHE A 106 11.02 -2.17 32.06
N GLU A 107 11.75 -2.78 31.11
CA GLU A 107 12.13 -4.20 31.02
C GLU A 107 10.96 -5.18 30.86
N VAL A 108 9.95 -5.10 31.73
CA VAL A 108 8.77 -5.96 31.74
C VAL A 108 7.52 -5.11 31.53
N VAL A 109 6.75 -5.44 30.50
CA VAL A 109 5.44 -4.85 30.24
C VAL A 109 4.35 -5.81 30.75
N PRO A 110 3.56 -5.42 31.76
CA PRO A 110 2.50 -6.27 32.30
C PRO A 110 1.41 -6.58 31.26
N GLN A 111 0.74 -7.73 31.36
CA GLN A 111 -0.33 -8.10 30.42
C GLN A 111 -1.49 -7.11 30.43
N GLU A 112 -1.75 -6.49 31.58
CA GLU A 112 -2.77 -5.45 31.78
C GLU A 112 -2.50 -4.19 30.93
N VAL A 113 -1.28 -4.02 30.41
CA VAL A 113 -0.92 -2.96 29.46
C VAL A 113 -0.94 -3.46 28.02
N ILE A 114 -0.51 -4.70 27.80
CA ILE A 114 -0.44 -5.30 26.46
C ILE A 114 -1.83 -5.48 25.86
N GLU A 115 -2.79 -6.00 26.63
CA GLU A 115 -4.14 -6.29 26.13
C GLU A 115 -4.87 -5.04 25.65
N PRO A 116 -4.97 -3.94 26.45
CA PRO A 116 -5.67 -2.75 25.97
C PRO A 116 -4.98 -2.11 24.76
N ILE A 117 -3.64 -2.09 24.70
CA ILE A 117 -2.91 -1.58 23.52
C ILE A 117 -3.27 -2.37 22.25
N ASN A 118 -3.39 -3.70 22.37
CA ASN A 118 -3.76 -4.56 21.25
C ASN A 118 -5.22 -4.41 20.80
N GLU A 119 -6.09 -3.88 21.66
CA GLU A 119 -7.49 -3.60 21.32
C GLU A 119 -7.69 -2.24 20.64
N ILE A 120 -6.75 -1.30 20.78
CA ILE A 120 -6.86 0.04 20.17
C ILE A 120 -6.86 -0.05 18.63
N GLU A 121 -7.95 0.39 18.00
CA GLU A 121 -8.12 0.42 16.53
C GLU A 121 -7.76 1.76 15.87
N ASP A 122 -7.39 2.78 16.66
CA ASP A 122 -6.97 4.09 16.16
C ASP A 122 -5.45 4.27 16.27
N ALA A 123 -4.79 4.34 15.11
CA ALA A 123 -3.35 4.55 15.01
C ALA A 123 -2.91 5.91 15.58
N SER A 124 -3.80 6.91 15.64
CA SER A 124 -3.50 8.23 16.21
C SER A 124 -3.34 8.16 17.72
N VAL A 125 -4.22 7.40 18.38
CA VAL A 125 -4.15 7.13 19.82
C VAL A 125 -2.85 6.36 20.14
N LEU A 126 -2.52 5.33 19.36
CA LEU A 126 -1.27 4.58 19.53
C LEU A 126 -0.02 5.47 19.34
N LYS A 127 -0.04 6.41 18.38
CA LYS A 127 1.05 7.38 18.20
C LYS A 127 1.17 8.35 19.37
N GLN A 128 0.07 8.73 20.00
CA GLN A 128 0.09 9.54 21.22
C GLN A 128 0.66 8.73 22.38
N LEU A 129 0.17 7.50 22.58
CA LEU A 129 0.70 6.57 23.58
C LEU A 129 2.20 6.34 23.41
N LEU A 130 2.70 6.23 22.17
CA LEU A 130 4.15 6.11 21.91
C LEU A 130 4.92 7.32 22.44
N ARG A 131 4.42 8.55 22.24
CA ARG A 131 5.08 9.76 22.75
C ARG A 131 5.06 9.79 24.28
N GLU A 132 3.93 9.46 24.89
CA GLU A 132 3.80 9.38 26.35
C GLU A 132 4.70 8.28 26.93
N ALA A 133 4.78 7.12 26.27
CA ALA A 133 5.67 6.02 26.65
C ALA A 133 7.15 6.41 26.63
N ILE A 134 7.54 7.46 25.88
CA ILE A 134 8.91 8.01 25.90
C ILE A 134 9.09 9.02 27.06
N ALA A 135 8.06 9.81 27.35
CA ALA A 135 8.14 10.95 28.28
C ALA A 135 7.89 10.59 29.75
N ILE A 136 6.98 9.66 30.01
CA ILE A 136 6.52 9.28 31.35
C ILE A 136 7.66 8.66 32.18
N SER A 137 7.68 8.84 33.50
CA SER A 137 8.81 8.39 34.34
C SER A 137 8.68 6.95 34.86
N SER A 138 7.48 6.37 34.83
CA SER A 138 7.24 5.02 35.37
C SER A 138 6.15 4.23 34.64
N MET A 139 6.18 2.91 34.76
CA MET A 139 5.13 2.02 34.23
C MET A 139 3.76 2.28 34.88
N VAL A 140 3.74 2.65 36.16
CA VAL A 140 2.49 2.92 36.89
C VAL A 140 1.77 4.15 36.33
N GLU A 141 2.50 5.22 36.03
CA GLU A 141 1.96 6.41 35.37
C GLU A 141 1.40 6.08 33.98
N PHE A 142 2.08 5.22 33.22
CA PHE A 142 1.62 4.79 31.90
C PHE A 142 0.31 3.96 32.01
N GLN A 143 0.20 3.06 32.99
CA GLN A 143 -1.02 2.31 33.25
C GLN A 143 -2.20 3.23 33.59
N GLN A 144 -1.96 4.26 34.42
CA GLN A 144 -2.98 5.26 34.75
C GLN A 144 -3.44 6.04 33.53
N LEU A 145 -2.51 6.44 32.65
CA LEU A 145 -2.84 7.09 31.38
C LEU A 145 -3.69 6.18 30.48
N LEU A 146 -3.31 4.90 30.35
CA LEU A 146 -4.02 3.93 29.52
C LEU A 146 -5.47 3.70 29.99
N SER A 147 -5.72 3.75 31.30
CA SER A 147 -7.08 3.63 31.87
C SER A 147 -8.01 4.81 31.58
N GLN A 148 -7.50 5.92 31.05
CA GLN A 148 -8.27 7.14 30.74
C GLN A 148 -8.66 7.25 29.26
N ILE A 149 -8.22 6.30 28.44
CA ILE A 149 -8.43 6.24 26.98
C ILE A 149 -9.56 5.25 26.69
#